data_AF-X5Y0G8-F1
#
_entry.id   AF-X5Y0G8-F1
#
_cell.length_a   1.000
_cell.length_b   1.000
_cell.length_c   1.000
_cell.angle_alpha   90.00
_cell.angle_beta   90.00
_cell.angle_gamma   90.00
#
_symmetry.space_group_name_H-M   'P 1'
#
loop_
_entity.id
_entity.type
_entity.pdbx_description
1 polymer ?
#
loop_
_entity_poly.entity_id
_entity_poly.type
_entity_poly.pdbx_seq_one_letter_code
_entity_poly.pdbx_strand_id
1 'polypeptide(L)'
;MVGFVDDLQFFIDNRDGETVVGLKAKLTICGRSAAFGDAKKKKELFAKLLLKFERFSSAQQLFAYIMAAIHETFDSKILPSAGSLSSQQIDELIDTQILDKIMAEIGDGSDHITLNRTHLKGMIYWLADKCYVRWHCD
;
A
#
# COMPACT_ATOMS: atom_id res chain seq x y z
N MET A 1 -6.44 15.38 21.40
CA MET A 1 -5.76 14.15 20.98
C MET A 1 -5.02 14.51 19.70
N VAL A 2 -3.70 14.42 19.65
CA VAL A 2 -2.97 14.75 18.41
C VAL A 2 -3.13 13.54 17.49
N GLY A 3 -4.01 13.64 16.50
CA GLY A 3 -4.17 12.61 15.47
C GLY A 3 -3.02 12.63 14.47
N PHE A 4 -3.08 11.77 13.46
CA PHE A 4 -2.16 11.85 12.33
C PHE A 4 -2.31 13.18 11.59
N VAL A 5 -1.27 13.60 10.86
CA VAL A 5 -1.41 14.70 9.88
C VAL A 5 -2.50 14.39 8.88
N ASP A 6 -3.24 15.40 8.43
CA ASP A 6 -4.46 15.22 7.60
C ASP A 6 -4.22 14.37 6.35
N ASP A 7 -3.10 14.60 5.65
CA ASP A 7 -2.72 13.84 4.46
C ASP A 7 -2.54 12.33 4.73
N LEU A 8 -2.03 11.99 5.93
CA LEU A 8 -1.90 10.59 6.33
C LEU A 8 -3.24 10.04 6.81
N GLN A 9 -4.01 10.83 7.57
CA GLN A 9 -5.32 10.44 8.10
C GLN A 9 -6.25 9.97 6.98
N PHE A 10 -6.20 10.62 5.82
CA PHE A 10 -6.91 10.19 4.61
C PHE A 10 -6.69 8.71 4.29
N PHE A 11 -5.45 8.19 4.40
CA PHE A 11 -5.15 6.77 4.12
C PHE A 11 -5.29 5.84 5.34
N ILE A 12 -5.59 6.38 6.52
CA ILE A 12 -5.94 5.59 7.72
C ILE A 12 -7.43 5.23 7.71
N ASP A 13 -8.25 6.15 7.23
CA ASP A 13 -9.68 5.95 7.09
C ASP A 13 -9.99 4.93 5.99
N ASN A 14 -11.17 4.33 6.04
CA ASN A 14 -11.60 3.43 4.97
C ASN A 14 -12.18 4.27 3.84
N ARG A 15 -11.85 3.92 2.59
CA ARG A 15 -12.57 4.42 1.42
C ARG A 15 -13.91 3.69 1.30
N ASP A 16 -14.99 4.45 1.26
CA ASP A 16 -16.33 3.92 1.04
C ASP A 16 -16.61 3.62 -0.45
N GLY A 17 -17.73 2.93 -0.70
CA GLY A 17 -18.27 2.73 -2.06
C GLY A 17 -17.76 1.48 -2.78
N GLU A 18 -17.20 0.52 -2.04
CA GLU A 18 -16.56 -0.68 -2.59
C GLU A 18 -17.42 -1.93 -2.42
N THR A 19 -17.52 -2.72 -3.49
CA THR A 19 -18.20 -4.02 -3.52
C THR A 19 -17.38 -5.09 -2.77
N VAL A 20 -16.06 -5.09 -2.96
CA VAL A 20 -15.12 -6.02 -2.34
C VAL A 20 -14.29 -5.30 -1.30
N VAL A 21 -14.65 -5.47 -0.03
CA VAL A 21 -14.03 -4.78 1.10
C VAL A 21 -12.96 -5.64 1.79
N GLY A 22 -11.82 -5.02 2.07
CA GLY A 22 -10.76 -5.59 2.89
C GLY A 22 -9.80 -6.52 2.11
N LEU A 23 -8.59 -6.66 2.66
CA LEU A 23 -7.48 -7.33 1.97
C LEU A 23 -7.78 -8.80 1.64
N LYS A 24 -8.41 -9.52 2.57
CA LYS A 24 -8.68 -10.95 2.40
C LYS A 24 -9.62 -11.20 1.22
N ALA A 25 -10.73 -10.46 1.15
CA ALA A 25 -11.71 -10.62 0.09
C ALA A 25 -11.12 -10.27 -1.27
N LYS A 26 -10.37 -9.15 -1.36
CA LYS A 26 -9.68 -8.73 -2.59
C LYS A 26 -8.67 -9.79 -3.07
N LEU A 27 -7.89 -10.39 -2.18
CA LEU A 27 -6.97 -11.47 -2.55
C LEU A 27 -7.70 -12.75 -2.98
N THR A 28 -8.80 -13.09 -2.33
CA THR A 28 -9.57 -14.30 -2.67
C THR A 28 -10.20 -14.23 -4.04
N ILE A 29 -10.82 -13.10 -4.41
CA ILE A 29 -11.45 -12.92 -5.73
C ILE A 29 -10.42 -12.97 -6.86
N CYS A 30 -9.20 -12.51 -6.62
CA CYS A 30 -8.10 -12.60 -7.59
C CYS A 30 -7.39 -13.97 -7.62
N GLY A 31 -7.91 -15.00 -6.92
CA GLY A 31 -7.27 -16.32 -6.87
C GLY A 31 -5.96 -16.37 -6.07
N ARG A 32 -5.70 -15.37 -5.22
CA ARG A 32 -4.47 -15.20 -4.44
C ARG A 32 -4.63 -15.50 -2.95
N SER A 33 -5.62 -16.30 -2.57
CA SER A 33 -5.91 -16.65 -1.17
C SER A 33 -4.69 -17.19 -0.41
N ALA A 34 -3.80 -17.93 -1.07
CA ALA A 34 -2.58 -18.48 -0.47
C ALA A 34 -1.60 -17.38 0.02
N ALA A 35 -1.59 -16.21 -0.63
CA ALA A 35 -0.73 -15.09 -0.27
C ALA A 35 -1.21 -14.33 0.98
N PHE A 36 -2.45 -14.56 1.43
CA PHE A 36 -3.07 -13.77 2.51
C PHE A 36 -2.27 -13.82 3.81
N GLY A 37 -1.71 -14.97 4.18
CA GLY A 37 -0.93 -15.12 5.41
C GLY A 37 0.31 -14.21 5.43
N ASP A 38 1.01 -14.12 4.30
CA ASP A 38 2.18 -13.25 4.14
C ASP A 38 1.77 -11.77 4.02
N ALA A 39 0.74 -11.47 3.22
CA ALA A 39 0.22 -10.12 3.05
C ALA A 39 -0.24 -9.50 4.37
N LYS A 40 -0.91 -10.29 5.21
CA LYS A 40 -1.34 -9.89 6.56
C LYS A 40 -0.14 -9.50 7.44
N LYS A 41 0.92 -10.33 7.47
CA LYS A 41 2.13 -10.05 8.27
C LYS A 41 2.82 -8.76 7.82
N LYS A 42 2.92 -8.53 6.51
CA LYS A 42 3.51 -7.31 5.94
C LYS A 42 2.67 -6.07 6.26
N LYS A 43 1.34 -6.17 6.18
CA LYS A 43 0.41 -5.12 6.60
C LYS A 43 0.58 -4.78 8.09
N GLU A 44 0.65 -5.79 8.95
CA GLU A 44 0.87 -5.62 10.39
C GLU A 44 2.24 -4.99 10.71
N LEU A 45 3.28 -5.31 9.95
CA LEU A 45 4.59 -4.67 10.09
C LEU A 45 4.50 -3.17 9.81
N PHE A 46 3.82 -2.77 8.74
CA PHE A 46 3.58 -1.36 8.46
C PHE A 46 2.72 -0.69 9.54
N ALA A 47 1.66 -1.36 10.01
CA ALA A 47 0.83 -0.84 11.11
C ALA A 47 1.66 -0.53 12.37
N LYS A 48 2.60 -1.41 12.74
CA LYS A 48 3.52 -1.18 13.85
C LYS A 48 4.48 -0.03 13.59
N LEU A 49 4.97 0.10 12.35
CA LEU A 49 5.83 1.20 11.95
C LEU A 49 5.10 2.55 12.05
N LEU A 50 3.85 2.60 11.59
CA LEU A 50 2.98 3.77 11.68
C LEU A 50 2.81 4.23 13.14
N LEU A 51 2.47 3.30 14.04
CA LEU A 51 2.33 3.58 15.47
C LEU A 51 3.65 4.05 16.11
N LYS A 52 4.78 3.44 15.73
CA LYS A 52 6.11 3.86 16.21
C LYS A 52 6.39 5.33 15.88
N PHE A 53 5.87 5.83 14.76
CA PHE A 53 6.11 7.19 14.27
C PHE A 53 4.91 8.14 14.42
N GLU A 54 3.87 7.78 15.18
CA GLU A 54 2.63 8.56 15.38
C GLU A 54 2.87 9.96 15.98
N ARG A 55 4.03 10.22 16.60
CA ARG A 55 4.39 11.54 17.15
C ARG A 55 5.36 12.35 16.29
N PHE A 56 5.77 11.82 15.14
CA PHE A 56 6.77 12.43 14.27
C PHE A 56 6.11 12.89 12.97
N SER A 57 5.74 14.17 12.89
CA SER A 57 5.03 14.73 11.73
C SER A 57 5.77 14.55 10.41
N SER A 58 7.11 14.66 10.40
CA SER A 58 7.92 14.44 9.20
C SER A 58 7.85 13.00 8.68
N ALA A 59 7.88 12.01 9.58
CA ALA A 59 7.71 10.61 9.21
C ALA A 59 6.30 10.33 8.69
N GLN A 60 5.29 10.97 9.27
CA GLN A 60 3.91 10.86 8.81
C GLN A 60 3.70 11.48 7.42
N GLN A 61 4.31 12.63 7.16
CA GLN A 61 4.30 13.27 5.84
C GLN A 61 4.97 12.37 4.80
N LEU A 62 6.10 11.71 5.14
CA LEU A 62 6.73 10.73 4.27
C LEU A 62 5.81 9.52 4.00
N PHE A 63 5.11 9.00 5.01
CA PHE A 63 4.15 7.92 4.80
C PHE A 63 2.99 8.35 3.90
N ALA A 64 2.41 9.53 4.13
CA ALA A 64 1.33 10.07 3.31
C ALA A 64 1.77 10.20 1.85
N TYR A 65 2.98 10.75 1.62
CA TYR A 65 3.57 10.89 0.30
C TYR A 65 3.69 9.54 -0.42
N ILE A 66 4.30 8.54 0.23
CA ILE A 66 4.47 7.21 -0.34
C ILE A 66 3.13 6.54 -0.62
N MET A 67 2.17 6.66 0.31
CA MET A 67 0.84 6.06 0.16
C MET A 67 0.05 6.70 -1.00
N ALA A 68 0.18 8.03 -1.18
CA ALA A 68 -0.39 8.73 -2.32
C ALA A 68 0.22 8.28 -3.64
N ALA A 69 1.55 8.17 -3.72
CA ALA A 69 2.24 7.69 -4.92
C ALA A 69 1.84 6.26 -5.30
N ILE A 70 1.69 5.38 -4.31
CA ILE A 70 1.18 4.02 -4.50
C ILE A 70 -0.25 4.06 -5.08
N HIS A 71 -1.15 4.80 -4.42
CA HIS A 71 -2.56 4.91 -4.82
C HIS A 71 -2.70 5.44 -6.25
N GLU A 72 -2.03 6.55 -6.57
CA GLU A 72 -2.06 7.15 -7.90
C GLU A 72 -1.51 6.21 -8.97
N THR A 73 -0.42 5.48 -8.67
CA THR A 73 0.15 4.51 -9.61
C THR A 73 -0.80 3.34 -9.85
N PHE A 74 -1.50 2.88 -8.80
CA PHE A 74 -2.52 1.84 -8.95
C PHE A 74 -3.67 2.30 -9.84
N ASP A 75 -4.25 3.46 -9.56
CA ASP A 75 -5.40 3.98 -10.30
C ASP A 75 -5.06 4.31 -11.76
N SER A 76 -3.87 4.89 -12.01
CA SER A 76 -3.49 5.34 -13.35
C SER A 76 -2.86 4.28 -14.24
N LYS A 77 -2.21 3.24 -13.68
CA LYS A 77 -1.43 2.26 -14.46
C LYS A 77 -1.83 0.81 -14.26
N ILE A 78 -2.17 0.41 -13.05
CA ILE A 78 -2.41 -1.01 -12.74
C ILE A 78 -3.87 -1.36 -12.97
N LEU A 79 -4.80 -0.57 -12.40
CA LEU A 79 -6.23 -0.82 -12.50
C LEU A 79 -6.72 -0.89 -13.96
N PRO A 80 -6.32 0.00 -14.90
CA PRO A 80 -6.75 -0.09 -16.30
C PRO A 80 -6.31 -1.37 -17.01
N SER A 81 -5.26 -2.04 -16.52
CA SER A 81 -4.71 -3.28 -17.11
C SER A 81 -5.02 -4.53 -16.29
N ALA A 82 -5.66 -4.40 -15.12
CA ALA A 82 -5.88 -5.51 -14.20
C ALA A 82 -6.75 -6.64 -14.79
N GLY A 83 -7.64 -6.33 -15.73
CA GLY A 83 -8.51 -7.31 -16.39
C GLY A 83 -7.86 -8.09 -17.53
N SER A 84 -6.78 -7.59 -18.10
CA SER A 84 -6.11 -8.18 -19.26
C SER A 84 -4.78 -8.86 -18.91
N LEU A 85 -4.22 -8.56 -17.73
CA LEU A 85 -2.93 -9.06 -17.29
C LEU A 85 -3.06 -10.26 -16.36
N SER A 86 -2.10 -11.18 -16.48
CA SER A 86 -1.93 -12.26 -15.51
C SER A 86 -1.47 -11.73 -14.16
N SER A 87 -1.65 -12.54 -13.11
CA SER A 87 -1.17 -12.19 -11.78
C SER A 87 0.34 -11.88 -11.75
N GLN A 88 1.15 -12.64 -12.49
CA GLN A 88 2.58 -12.40 -12.55
C GLN A 88 2.91 -11.04 -13.20
N GLN A 89 2.22 -10.68 -14.28
CA GLN A 89 2.42 -9.38 -14.93
C GLN A 89 1.99 -8.21 -14.05
N ILE A 90 0.93 -8.37 -13.26
CA ILE A 90 0.54 -7.37 -12.25
C ILE A 90 1.64 -7.24 -11.18
N ASP A 91 2.21 -8.34 -10.72
CA ASP A 91 3.28 -8.32 -9.72
C ASP A 91 4.54 -7.63 -10.27
N GLU A 92 4.90 -7.90 -11.52
CA GLU A 92 6.00 -7.21 -12.22
C GLU A 92 5.73 -5.70 -12.39
N LEU A 93 4.48 -5.31 -12.68
CA LEU A 93 4.10 -3.89 -12.70
C LEU A 93 4.20 -3.25 -11.32
N ILE A 94 3.77 -3.94 -10.26
CA ILE A 94 3.93 -3.44 -8.89
C ILE A 94 5.41 -3.27 -8.54
N ASP A 95 6.24 -4.28 -8.84
CA ASP A 95 7.67 -4.21 -8.56
C ASP A 95 8.32 -3.04 -9.31
N THR A 96 8.08 -2.90 -10.61
CA THR A 96 8.75 -1.91 -11.46
C THR A 96 8.17 -0.50 -11.38
N GLN A 97 6.85 -0.34 -11.28
CA GLN A 97 6.19 0.97 -11.30
C GLN A 97 6.07 1.58 -9.90
N ILE A 98 6.08 0.77 -8.85
CA ILE A 98 5.89 1.23 -7.47
C ILE A 98 7.16 1.00 -6.67
N LEU A 99 7.57 -0.26 -6.47
CA LEU A 99 8.62 -0.56 -5.50
C LEU A 99 9.98 0.00 -5.95
N ASP A 100 10.39 -0.27 -7.19
CA ASP A 100 11.68 0.16 -7.69
C ASP A 100 11.79 1.69 -7.75
N LYS A 101 10.72 2.36 -8.18
CA LYS A 101 10.69 3.83 -8.27
C LYS A 101 10.74 4.50 -6.90
N ILE A 102 9.90 4.05 -5.97
CA ILE A 102 9.86 4.61 -4.62
C ILE A 102 11.19 4.32 -3.91
N MET A 103 11.75 3.12 -4.05
CA MET A 103 13.07 2.80 -3.47
C MET A 103 14.17 3.67 -4.08
N ALA A 104 14.16 3.92 -5.39
CA ALA A 104 15.12 4.79 -6.05
C ALA A 104 15.00 6.26 -5.58
N GLU A 105 13.79 6.70 -5.27
CA GLU A 105 13.51 8.06 -4.81
C GLU A 105 13.89 8.28 -3.34
N ILE A 106 13.52 7.36 -2.44
CA ILE A 106 13.81 7.47 -1.00
C ILE A 106 15.24 7.03 -0.64
N GLY A 107 15.93 6.32 -1.56
CA GLY A 107 17.25 5.75 -1.36
C GLY A 107 17.28 4.63 -0.32
N ASP A 108 18.44 4.40 0.30
CA ASP A 108 18.64 3.40 1.36
C ASP A 108 17.97 3.78 2.70
N GLY A 109 17.25 4.90 2.73
CA GLY A 109 16.61 5.48 3.90
C GLY A 109 17.39 6.67 4.48
N SER A 110 16.99 7.09 5.67
CA SER A 110 17.76 8.06 6.48
C SER A 110 18.15 7.42 7.82
N ASP A 111 19.08 8.04 8.54
CA ASP A 111 19.50 7.62 9.88
C ASP A 111 18.34 7.49 10.89
N HIS A 112 17.20 8.11 10.60
CA HIS A 112 16.03 8.17 11.48
C HIS A 112 14.86 7.29 11.03
N ILE A 113 14.78 6.95 9.74
CA ILE A 113 13.75 6.07 9.21
C ILE A 113 14.29 5.19 8.08
N THR A 114 14.23 3.88 8.31
CA THR A 114 14.61 2.87 7.33
C THR A 114 13.36 2.25 6.72
N LEU A 115 13.16 2.51 5.43
CA LEU A 115 12.13 1.87 4.63
C LEU A 115 12.77 0.85 3.68
N ASN A 116 12.05 -0.23 3.42
CA ASN A 116 12.51 -1.27 2.49
C ASN A 116 11.30 -1.83 1.76
N ARG A 117 11.54 -2.72 0.79
CA ARG A 117 10.48 -3.34 -0.02
C ARG A 117 9.40 -4.03 0.83
N THR A 118 9.74 -4.59 1.99
CA THR A 118 8.76 -5.22 2.88
C THR A 118 7.81 -4.19 3.49
N HIS A 119 8.32 -3.03 3.90
CA HIS A 119 7.50 -1.91 4.37
C HIS A 119 6.60 -1.37 3.26
N LEU A 120 7.14 -1.18 2.05
CA LEU A 120 6.35 -0.73 0.89
C LEU A 120 5.25 -1.73 0.51
N LYS A 121 5.55 -3.04 0.47
CA LYS A 121 4.53 -4.08 0.29
C LYS A 121 3.48 -4.04 1.41
N GLY A 122 3.90 -3.76 2.64
CA GLY A 122 3.00 -3.52 3.78
C GLY A 122 2.05 -2.34 3.56
N MET A 123 2.55 -1.23 3.02
CA MET A 123 1.73 -0.06 2.66
C MET A 123 0.72 -0.37 1.55
N ILE A 124 1.13 -1.14 0.52
CA ILE A 124 0.20 -1.60 -0.54
C ILE A 124 -0.93 -2.43 0.07
N TYR A 125 -0.60 -3.40 0.94
CA TYR A 125 -1.62 -4.23 1.58
C TYR A 125 -2.48 -3.48 2.58
N TRP A 126 -1.94 -2.45 3.22
CA TRP A 126 -2.72 -1.52 4.03
C TRP A 126 -3.74 -0.79 3.16
N LEU A 127 -3.30 -0.16 2.07
CA LEU A 127 -4.18 0.55 1.15
C LEU A 127 -5.23 -0.38 0.52
N ALA A 128 -4.91 -1.63 0.22
CA ALA A 128 -5.88 -2.61 -0.26
C ALA A 128 -6.93 -2.95 0.81
N ASP A 129 -6.52 -3.04 2.08
CA ASP A 129 -7.43 -3.25 3.21
C ASP A 129 -8.36 -2.06 3.44
N LYS A 130 -7.84 -0.84 3.26
CA LYS A 130 -8.56 0.44 3.32
C LYS A 130 -9.30 0.79 2.02
N CYS A 131 -9.22 -0.09 1.04
CA CYS A 131 -9.85 0.01 -0.28
C CYS A 131 -9.41 1.19 -1.17
N TYR A 132 -8.22 1.72 -0.92
CA TYR A 132 -7.53 2.63 -1.83
C TYR A 132 -6.82 1.88 -2.97
N VAL A 133 -6.37 0.64 -2.76
CA VAL A 133 -5.75 -0.17 -3.83
C VAL A 133 -6.71 -1.25 -4.32
N ARG A 134 -6.90 -1.30 -5.64
CA ARG A 134 -7.79 -2.23 -6.34
C ARG A 134 -7.05 -2.86 -7.52
N TRP A 135 -7.11 -4.19 -7.62
CA TRP A 135 -6.55 -4.95 -8.73
C TRP A 135 -7.47 -6.09 -9.19
N HIS A 136 -8.69 -6.18 -8.64
CA HIS A 136 -9.76 -6.98 -9.23
C HIS A 136 -10.50 -6.08 -10.22
N CYS A 137 -11.03 -6.68 -11.28
CA CYS A 137 -12.05 -6.03 -12.08
C CYS A 137 -13.40 -6.23 -11.36
N ASP A 138 -14.13 -5.13 -11.18
CA ASP A 138 -15.57 -5.17 -10.91
C ASP A 138 -16.34 -5.63 -12.17
#